data_AF-A0AAJ7WED0-F1
#
_entry.id   AF-A0AAJ7WED0-F1
#
_cell.length_a   1.000
_cell.length_b   1.000
_cell.length_c   1.000
_cell.angle_alpha   90.00
_cell.angle_beta   90.00
_cell.angle_gamma   90.00
#
_symmetry.space_group_name_H-M   'P 1'
#
loop_
_entity.id
_entity.type
_entity.pdbx_description
1 polymer ?
#
loop_
_entity_poly.entity_id
_entity_poly.type
_entity_poly.pdbx_seq_one_letter_code
_entity_poly.pdbx_strand_id
1 'polypeptide(L)'
;MAEKDHCMYFLEKKKRYCRMTLKEGNRYCGEHQGSSFEPDHANETIANKRIKCPLDPSHTCYQSKLPKHLKICNAKRLSDAQPSFIVKGINTNKEYETPRHVPLSELNELLICTVIEKINAAYEKLPQFPESVLMHEMLREKIDHELCGRSIRKHMLQTSSLLSHLEHANLIKDRTCFIEFGAGKGKLTYWLGQIIKDRKDCCILLIDRSSHRHKSDNKLRRERSPLVIERIRADIADLKLTDVTQIQNFPNKVGIAKHLCGAATDLALNCLVQATQTEPKLNVTGLVIALCCHHKCEYASYVGKEFLNQCGFAPNEFTVLCSIGSWATCGPSLNKQIKNLHSKNDSEDTRTNVKTLTPEERETIGRKVKSLLNWGRLEYLKSAGFQCNLIYYTTTDISLENMCIIATKI
;
A
#
# COMPACT_ATOMS: atom_id res chain seq x y z
N MET A 1 -6.69 41.76 26.01
CA MET A 1 -7.08 41.59 24.59
C MET A 1 -6.21 40.49 24.01
N ALA A 2 -6.77 39.34 23.63
CA ALA A 2 -5.99 38.21 23.13
C ALA A 2 -5.55 38.45 21.67
N GLU A 3 -4.24 38.45 21.42
CA GLU A 3 -3.64 38.64 20.10
C GLU A 3 -4.16 37.60 19.10
N LYS A 4 -4.83 38.09 18.04
CA LYS A 4 -5.23 37.31 16.87
C LYS A 4 -4.01 37.04 15.99
N ASP A 5 -3.08 36.22 16.46
CA ASP A 5 -1.87 35.87 15.70
C ASP A 5 -2.06 34.71 14.73
N HIS A 6 -3.21 34.04 14.78
CA HIS A 6 -3.44 32.78 14.07
C HIS A 6 -4.69 32.82 13.19
N CYS A 7 -4.60 32.16 12.05
CA CYS A 7 -5.64 32.09 11.04
C CYS A 7 -7.01 31.61 11.56
N MET A 8 -8.05 32.38 11.26
CA MET A 8 -9.43 32.10 11.69
C MET A 8 -10.15 31.00 10.87
N TYR A 9 -9.46 30.32 9.95
CA TYR A 9 -10.07 29.24 9.16
C TYR A 9 -10.23 27.96 10.00
N PHE A 10 -11.44 27.40 10.04
CA PHE A 10 -11.75 26.18 10.78
C PHE A 10 -11.50 24.94 9.91
N LEU A 11 -10.63 24.04 10.36
CA LEU A 11 -10.31 22.80 9.66
C LEU A 11 -11.28 21.70 10.10
N GLU A 12 -12.38 21.49 9.36
CA GLU A 12 -13.42 20.50 9.70
C GLU A 12 -12.85 19.10 9.99
N LYS A 13 -11.97 18.59 9.13
CA LYS A 13 -11.33 17.27 9.30
C LYS A 13 -10.51 17.16 10.59
N LYS A 14 -10.00 18.27 11.12
CA LYS A 14 -9.11 18.30 12.30
C LYS A 14 -9.78 18.91 13.54
N LYS A 15 -11.05 19.34 13.43
CA LYS A 15 -11.85 19.99 14.49
C LYS A 15 -11.08 21.07 15.25
N ARG A 16 -10.35 21.94 14.54
CA ARG A 16 -9.57 23.05 15.12
C ARG A 16 -9.32 24.18 14.13
N TYR A 17 -9.06 25.38 14.62
CA TYR A 17 -8.59 26.50 13.80
C TYR A 17 -7.17 26.28 13.24
N CYS A 18 -6.91 26.90 12.10
CA CYS A 18 -5.62 26.88 11.44
C CYS A 18 -4.57 27.58 12.33
N ARG A 19 -3.43 26.92 12.57
CA ARG A 19 -2.34 27.45 13.42
C ARG A 19 -1.31 28.26 12.63
N MET A 20 -1.65 28.69 11.42
CA MET A 20 -0.72 29.47 10.61
C MET A 20 -0.77 30.93 11.05
N THR A 21 0.40 31.55 11.16
CA THR A 21 0.51 32.95 11.60
C THR A 21 -0.07 33.92 10.56
N LEU A 22 -0.62 35.01 11.06
CA LEU A 22 -1.22 36.07 10.26
C LEU A 22 -0.18 37.13 9.90
N LYS A 23 -0.35 37.73 8.72
CA LYS A 23 0.26 39.02 8.44
C LYS A 23 -0.58 40.10 9.12
N GLU A 24 0.06 41.14 9.60
CA GLU A 24 -0.61 42.27 10.25
C GLU A 24 -1.79 42.77 9.39
N GLY A 25 -2.96 42.95 10.04
CA GLY A 25 -4.21 43.34 9.39
C GLY A 25 -5.02 42.22 8.71
N ASN A 26 -4.53 40.98 8.62
CA ASN A 26 -5.27 39.88 7.97
C ASN A 26 -5.98 38.96 8.97
N ARG A 27 -7.18 38.47 8.61
CA ARG A 27 -7.94 37.48 9.41
C ARG A 27 -7.60 36.02 9.08
N TYR A 28 -7.06 35.77 7.88
CA TYR A 28 -6.72 34.44 7.38
C TYR A 28 -5.27 34.39 6.92
N CYS A 29 -4.61 33.23 7.08
CA CYS A 29 -3.26 33.04 6.54
C CYS A 29 -3.29 32.99 5.02
N GLY A 30 -2.11 33.10 4.41
CA GLY A 30 -1.96 33.09 2.95
C GLY A 30 -2.79 32.01 2.28
N GLU A 31 -2.77 30.77 2.80
CA GLU A 31 -3.52 29.64 2.24
C GLU A 31 -5.05 29.75 2.29
N HIS A 32 -5.61 30.36 3.35
CA HIS A 32 -7.06 30.41 3.57
C HIS A 32 -7.70 31.77 3.25
N GLN A 33 -6.92 32.76 2.80
CA GLN A 33 -7.43 34.07 2.38
C GLN A 33 -8.48 34.00 1.26
N GLY A 34 -8.42 32.98 0.39
CA GLY A 34 -9.36 32.83 -0.73
C GLY A 34 -10.53 31.87 -0.47
N SER A 35 -10.77 31.48 0.79
CA SER A 35 -11.78 30.48 1.16
C SER A 35 -12.99 31.09 1.89
N SER A 36 -13.01 32.41 2.09
CA SER A 36 -14.14 33.13 2.68
C SER A 36 -15.23 33.35 1.65
N PHE A 37 -16.43 32.82 1.94
CA PHE A 37 -17.69 33.10 1.25
C PHE A 37 -18.33 34.43 1.70
N GLU A 38 -17.58 35.33 2.33
CA GLU A 38 -18.08 36.66 2.68
C GLU A 38 -17.46 37.72 1.77
N PRO A 39 -18.28 38.53 1.07
CA PRO A 39 -17.82 39.65 0.29
C PRO A 39 -17.49 40.81 1.23
N ASP A 40 -16.27 40.83 1.78
CA ASP A 40 -15.77 42.05 2.40
C ASP A 40 -15.44 43.06 1.29
N HIS A 41 -16.28 44.10 1.22
CA HIS A 41 -16.17 45.19 0.26
C HIS A 41 -14.82 45.92 0.34
N ALA A 42 -14.41 46.38 -0.85
CA ALA A 42 -13.46 47.48 -1.10
C ALA A 42 -11.95 47.15 -1.03
N ASN A 43 -11.47 46.55 -2.12
CA ASN A 43 -10.16 46.75 -2.80
C ASN A 43 -9.46 45.44 -3.18
N GLU A 44 -10.15 44.53 -3.86
CA GLU A 44 -9.47 43.52 -4.68
C GLU A 44 -8.85 44.19 -5.92
N THR A 45 -7.74 44.89 -5.71
CA THR A 45 -6.83 45.17 -6.83
C THR A 45 -6.37 43.84 -7.42
N ILE A 46 -6.17 43.78 -8.75
CA ILE A 46 -5.66 42.59 -9.48
C ILE A 46 -4.40 42.00 -8.80
N ALA A 47 -3.68 42.82 -8.02
CA ALA A 47 -2.54 42.43 -7.20
C ALA A 47 -2.84 41.34 -6.14
N ASN A 48 -4.02 41.36 -5.50
CA ASN A 48 -4.35 40.51 -4.34
C ASN A 48 -5.26 39.31 -4.66
N LYS A 49 -5.78 39.20 -5.89
CA LYS A 49 -6.61 38.06 -6.30
C LYS A 49 -5.77 36.78 -6.34
N ARG A 50 -6.13 35.76 -5.53
CA ARG A 50 -5.53 34.41 -5.60
C ARG A 50 -6.31 33.55 -6.59
N ILE A 51 -5.58 32.85 -7.46
CA ILE A 51 -6.13 31.88 -8.42
C ILE A 51 -5.57 30.50 -8.12
N LYS A 52 -6.30 29.45 -8.50
CA LYS A 52 -5.77 28.08 -8.53
C LYS A 52 -4.54 28.04 -9.43
N CYS A 53 -3.47 27.40 -8.97
CA CYS A 53 -2.27 27.26 -9.79
C CYS A 53 -2.63 26.42 -11.03
N PRO A 54 -2.31 26.88 -12.26
CA PRO A 54 -2.68 26.16 -13.47
C PRO A 54 -1.86 24.87 -13.66
N LEU A 55 -0.72 24.73 -12.97
CA LEU A 55 0.10 23.51 -12.97
C LEU A 55 -0.31 22.50 -11.89
N ASP A 56 -0.96 22.95 -10.82
CA ASP A 56 -1.42 22.10 -9.71
C ASP A 56 -2.58 22.81 -8.96
N PRO A 57 -3.83 22.40 -9.20
CA PRO A 57 -5.00 22.98 -8.54
C PRO A 57 -5.08 22.74 -7.03
N SER A 58 -4.18 21.94 -6.44
CA SER A 58 -4.17 21.69 -5.00
C SER A 58 -3.77 22.93 -4.18
N HIS A 59 -3.02 23.86 -4.78
CA HIS A 59 -2.66 25.14 -4.16
C HIS A 59 -3.08 26.34 -5.02
N THR A 60 -2.87 27.53 -4.46
CA THR A 60 -3.25 28.81 -5.09
C THR A 60 -2.07 29.77 -5.09
N CYS A 61 -2.07 30.72 -6.02
CA CYS A 61 -1.04 31.76 -6.14
C CYS A 61 -1.70 33.10 -6.46
N TYR A 62 -1.03 34.21 -6.19
CA TYR A 62 -1.53 35.53 -6.59
C TYR A 62 -1.49 35.63 -8.11
N GLN A 63 -2.61 36.04 -8.73
CA GLN A 63 -2.75 36.21 -10.17
C GLN A 63 -1.66 37.14 -10.72
N SER A 64 -1.40 38.25 -10.02
CA SER A 64 -0.32 39.21 -10.32
C SER A 64 1.09 38.60 -10.29
N LYS A 65 1.31 37.53 -9.53
CA LYS A 65 2.60 36.84 -9.37
C LYS A 65 2.64 35.51 -10.12
N LEU A 66 1.64 35.19 -10.94
CA LEU A 66 1.58 33.93 -11.68
C LEU A 66 2.87 33.66 -12.48
N PRO A 67 3.43 34.61 -13.28
CA PRO A 67 4.65 34.35 -14.03
C PRO A 67 5.86 33.99 -13.14
N LYS A 68 6.00 34.64 -11.98
CA LYS A 68 7.04 34.32 -10.99
C LYS A 68 6.77 32.98 -10.31
N HIS A 69 5.51 32.73 -9.93
CA HIS A 69 5.08 31.47 -9.33
C HIS A 69 5.38 30.29 -10.26
N LEU A 70 5.02 30.35 -11.54
CA LEU A 70 5.26 29.27 -12.49
C LEU A 70 6.75 28.87 -12.54
N LYS A 71 7.68 29.82 -12.46
CA LYS A 71 9.14 29.54 -12.45
C LYS A 71 9.61 28.79 -11.18
N ILE A 72 8.94 28.98 -10.04
CA ILE A 72 9.32 28.36 -8.76
C ILE A 72 8.36 27.25 -8.32
N CYS A 73 7.30 27.01 -9.09
CA CYS A 73 6.26 26.06 -8.74
C CYS A 73 6.85 24.67 -8.68
N ASN A 74 6.60 23.96 -7.58
CA ASN A 74 7.08 22.59 -7.41
C ASN A 74 6.53 21.68 -8.52
N ALA A 75 5.28 21.88 -8.95
CA ALA A 75 4.69 21.14 -10.06
C ALA A 75 5.45 21.36 -11.38
N LYS A 76 5.89 22.61 -11.66
CA LYS A 76 6.73 22.90 -12.83
C LYS A 76 8.07 22.20 -12.75
N ARG A 77 8.77 22.32 -11.61
CA ARG A 77 10.07 21.68 -11.41
C ARG A 77 10.01 20.17 -11.54
N LEU A 78 8.92 19.55 -11.06
CA LEU A 78 8.68 18.12 -11.19
C LEU A 78 8.41 17.72 -12.65
N SER A 79 7.72 18.58 -13.43
CA SER A 79 7.49 18.34 -14.86
C SER A 79 8.75 18.55 -15.70
N ASP A 80 9.48 19.64 -15.48
CA ASP A 80 10.70 19.99 -16.23
C ASP A 80 11.85 19.02 -15.94
N ALA A 81 11.88 18.44 -14.74
CA ALA A 81 12.88 17.47 -14.31
C ALA A 81 12.30 16.05 -14.18
N GLN A 82 11.17 15.75 -14.86
CA GLN A 82 10.52 14.46 -14.72
C GLN A 82 11.48 13.35 -15.17
N PRO A 83 11.92 12.47 -14.26
CA PRO A 83 12.86 11.43 -14.62
C PRO A 83 12.24 10.48 -15.66
N SER A 84 13.05 9.94 -16.57
CA SER A 84 12.62 9.01 -17.62
C SER A 84 11.89 7.78 -17.07
N PHE A 85 12.22 7.36 -15.84
CA PHE A 85 11.58 6.26 -15.14
C PHE A 85 10.18 6.58 -14.57
N ILE A 86 9.63 7.77 -14.79
CA ILE A 86 8.25 8.13 -14.40
C ILE A 86 7.37 8.22 -15.64
N VAL A 87 6.67 7.13 -15.96
CA VAL A 87 5.74 6.99 -17.10
C VAL A 87 4.33 6.79 -16.56
N LYS A 88 3.47 7.80 -16.75
CA LYS A 88 2.14 7.85 -16.13
C LYS A 88 1.28 6.62 -16.45
N GLY A 89 0.88 5.90 -15.41
CA GLY A 89 0.00 4.75 -15.46
C GLY A 89 0.60 3.53 -16.14
N ILE A 90 1.92 3.42 -16.26
CA ILE A 90 2.57 2.27 -16.91
C ILE A 90 2.27 0.94 -16.19
N ASN A 91 2.10 0.97 -14.87
CA ASN A 91 1.75 -0.21 -14.09
C ASN A 91 0.25 -0.34 -13.83
N THR A 92 -0.57 0.56 -14.40
CA THR A 92 -2.04 0.49 -14.30
C THR A 92 -2.61 -0.23 -15.52
N ASN A 93 -3.62 -1.07 -15.31
CA ASN A 93 -4.32 -1.75 -16.39
C ASN A 93 -5.48 -0.86 -16.88
N LYS A 94 -5.24 -0.10 -17.97
CA LYS A 94 -6.19 0.91 -18.49
C LYS A 94 -7.42 0.30 -19.17
N GLU A 95 -7.38 -0.98 -19.51
CA GLU A 95 -8.46 -1.69 -20.21
C GLU A 95 -9.68 -1.98 -19.33
N TYR A 96 -9.54 -1.88 -18.01
CA TYR A 96 -10.60 -2.22 -17.07
C TYR A 96 -11.07 -0.99 -16.32
N GLU A 97 -12.37 -0.71 -16.42
CA GLU A 97 -13.01 0.28 -15.55
C GLU A 97 -13.04 -0.20 -14.11
N THR A 98 -12.85 0.73 -13.16
CA THR A 98 -12.99 0.43 -11.74
C THR A 98 -14.47 0.38 -11.38
N PRO A 99 -15.02 -0.77 -10.95
CA PRO A 99 -16.41 -0.84 -10.55
C PRO A 99 -16.67 0.10 -9.37
N ARG A 100 -17.83 0.78 -9.39
CA ARG A 100 -18.23 1.66 -8.29
C ARG A 100 -18.40 0.85 -7.01
N HIS A 101 -17.79 1.30 -5.92
CA HIS A 101 -18.00 0.70 -4.62
C HIS A 101 -19.42 0.99 -4.12
N VAL A 102 -20.17 -0.06 -3.82
CA VAL A 102 -21.50 0.00 -3.20
C VAL A 102 -21.41 -0.70 -1.84
N PRO A 103 -21.81 -0.07 -0.72
CA PRO A 103 -21.82 -0.70 0.59
C PRO A 103 -22.64 -2.00 0.59
N LEU A 104 -22.17 -3.04 1.29
CA LEU A 104 -22.89 -4.33 1.38
C LEU A 104 -24.33 -4.19 1.88
N SER A 105 -24.63 -3.17 2.70
CA SER A 105 -25.99 -2.89 3.19
C SER A 105 -26.96 -2.43 2.12
N GLU A 106 -26.46 -1.93 0.98
CA GLU A 106 -27.24 -1.42 -0.14
C GLU A 106 -27.38 -2.46 -1.27
N LEU A 107 -26.71 -3.61 -1.15
CA LEU A 107 -26.78 -4.68 -2.13
C LEU A 107 -27.91 -5.65 -1.84
N ASN A 108 -28.45 -6.27 -2.91
CA ASN A 108 -29.42 -7.35 -2.78
C ASN A 108 -28.80 -8.52 -2.00
N GLU A 109 -29.52 -9.01 -1.00
CA GLU A 109 -29.09 -10.13 -0.17
C GLU A 109 -28.79 -11.39 -0.99
N LEU A 110 -29.63 -11.69 -2.00
CA LEU A 110 -29.42 -12.83 -2.89
C LEU A 110 -28.07 -12.74 -3.64
N LEU A 111 -27.68 -11.53 -4.07
CA LEU A 111 -26.38 -11.33 -4.72
C LEU A 111 -25.23 -11.64 -3.76
N ILE A 112 -25.33 -11.21 -2.50
CA ILE A 112 -24.29 -11.48 -1.49
C ILE A 112 -24.22 -12.99 -1.20
N CYS A 113 -25.36 -13.67 -1.06
CA CYS A 113 -25.42 -15.12 -0.88
C CYS A 113 -24.73 -15.86 -2.05
N THR A 114 -25.06 -15.51 -3.29
CA THR A 114 -24.43 -16.09 -4.48
C THR A 114 -22.92 -15.85 -4.51
N VAL A 115 -22.45 -14.65 -4.13
CA VAL A 115 -21.01 -14.38 -4.04
C VAL A 115 -20.35 -15.23 -2.93
N ILE A 116 -21.00 -15.44 -1.78
CA ILE A 116 -20.51 -16.30 -0.71
C ILE A 116 -20.42 -17.77 -1.16
N GLU A 117 -21.42 -18.27 -1.88
CA GLU A 117 -21.41 -19.62 -2.47
C GLU A 117 -20.21 -19.78 -3.42
N LYS A 118 -19.98 -18.82 -4.32
CA LYS A 118 -18.79 -18.79 -5.18
C LYS A 118 -17.48 -18.76 -4.38
N ILE A 119 -17.41 -17.97 -3.31
CA ILE A 119 -16.24 -17.92 -2.42
C ILE A 119 -15.96 -19.29 -1.82
N ASN A 120 -16.97 -19.96 -1.30
CA ASN A 120 -16.82 -21.28 -0.69
C ASN A 120 -16.36 -22.31 -1.73
N ALA A 121 -17.04 -22.40 -2.87
CA ALA A 121 -16.72 -23.33 -3.95
C ALA A 121 -15.32 -23.08 -4.55
N ALA A 122 -14.89 -21.83 -4.66
CA ALA A 122 -13.55 -21.49 -5.15
C ALA A 122 -12.48 -21.82 -4.10
N TYR A 123 -12.75 -21.57 -2.82
CA TYR A 123 -11.81 -21.83 -1.73
C TYR A 123 -11.55 -23.33 -1.53
N GLU A 124 -12.57 -24.18 -1.69
CA GLU A 124 -12.43 -25.65 -1.60
C GLU A 124 -11.44 -26.23 -2.61
N LYS A 125 -11.19 -25.52 -3.72
CA LYS A 125 -10.22 -25.91 -4.75
C LYS A 125 -8.78 -25.48 -4.43
N LEU A 126 -8.59 -24.63 -3.42
CA LEU A 126 -7.27 -24.16 -3.03
C LEU A 126 -6.53 -25.20 -2.18
N PRO A 127 -5.20 -25.31 -2.30
CA PRO A 127 -4.43 -26.13 -1.39
C PRO A 127 -4.40 -25.53 0.02
N GLN A 128 -3.99 -26.34 0.99
CA GLN A 128 -3.59 -25.80 2.29
C GLN A 128 -2.28 -25.01 2.17
N PHE A 129 -2.21 -23.87 2.87
CA PHE A 129 -1.02 -23.03 2.90
C PHE A 129 -0.17 -23.40 4.13
N PRO A 130 1.13 -23.67 3.95
CA PRO A 130 1.98 -24.02 5.08
C PRO A 130 2.21 -22.82 6.00
N GLU A 131 2.28 -23.09 7.29
CA GLU A 131 2.80 -22.15 8.28
C GLU A 131 4.32 -22.24 8.33
N SER A 132 5.00 -21.12 8.13
CA SER A 132 6.45 -21.03 8.16
C SER A 132 6.86 -19.71 8.80
N VAL A 133 6.85 -19.70 10.12
CA VAL A 133 7.23 -18.54 10.94
C VAL A 133 8.70 -18.66 11.30
N LEU A 134 9.54 -17.85 10.65
CA LEU A 134 10.98 -17.88 10.84
C LEU A 134 11.45 -16.73 11.73
N MET A 135 12.62 -16.92 12.35
CA MET A 135 13.30 -15.90 13.14
C MET A 135 14.73 -15.75 12.65
N HIS A 136 15.08 -14.53 12.22
CA HIS A 136 16.43 -14.17 11.83
C HIS A 136 17.30 -13.90 13.06
N GLU A 137 18.49 -14.49 13.11
CA GLU A 137 19.42 -14.44 14.25
C GLU A 137 19.79 -12.99 14.65
N MET A 138 20.17 -12.15 13.69
CA MET A 138 20.46 -10.72 13.89
C MET A 138 19.36 -9.89 14.58
N LEU A 139 18.10 -10.34 14.54
CA LEU A 139 16.98 -9.65 15.18
C LEU A 139 16.60 -10.28 16.52
N ARG A 140 17.06 -11.49 16.83
CA ARG A 140 16.67 -12.27 18.01
C ARG A 140 16.94 -11.51 19.31
N GLU A 141 18.18 -11.10 19.53
CA GLU A 141 18.58 -10.35 20.73
C GLU A 141 17.78 -9.04 20.91
N LYS A 142 17.51 -8.31 19.82
CA LYS A 142 16.74 -7.06 19.90
C LYS A 142 15.24 -7.28 20.13
N ILE A 143 14.72 -8.45 19.78
CA ILE A 143 13.32 -8.83 20.02
C ILE A 143 13.13 -9.27 21.47
N ASP A 144 14.10 -10.00 22.02
CA ASP A 144 14.07 -10.56 23.37
C ASP A 144 14.42 -9.52 24.45
N HIS A 145 14.96 -8.37 24.07
CA HIS A 145 15.28 -7.27 24.98
C HIS A 145 14.02 -6.72 25.69
N GLU A 146 14.01 -6.70 27.02
CA GLU A 146 12.84 -6.40 27.88
C GLU A 146 12.16 -5.05 27.60
N LEU A 147 12.93 -4.03 27.17
CA LEU A 147 12.40 -2.71 26.79
C LEU A 147 11.67 -2.66 25.44
N CYS A 148 11.57 -3.77 24.71
CA CYS A 148 10.91 -3.82 23.41
C CYS A 148 9.38 -3.83 23.57
N GLY A 149 8.77 -2.64 23.52
CA GLY A 149 7.32 -2.51 23.63
C GLY A 149 6.54 -3.34 22.59
N ARG A 150 5.35 -3.83 22.96
CA ARG A 150 4.52 -4.78 22.18
C ARG A 150 4.38 -4.43 20.69
N SER A 151 4.12 -3.16 20.35
CA SER A 151 3.99 -2.72 18.95
C SER A 151 5.30 -2.84 18.16
N ILE A 152 6.43 -2.49 18.78
CA ILE A 152 7.75 -2.62 18.17
C ILE A 152 8.06 -4.09 17.96
N ARG A 153 7.79 -4.94 18.97
CA ARG A 153 7.97 -6.39 18.89
C ARG A 153 7.21 -7.02 17.73
N LYS A 154 5.92 -6.69 17.56
CA LYS A 154 5.11 -7.17 16.42
C LYS A 154 5.73 -6.83 15.06
N HIS A 155 6.17 -5.57 14.90
CA HIS A 155 6.84 -5.17 13.67
C HIS A 155 8.18 -5.89 13.49
N MET A 156 8.96 -6.08 14.55
CA MET A 156 10.25 -6.76 14.49
C MET A 156 10.10 -8.24 14.10
N LEU A 157 9.15 -8.97 14.70
CA LEU A 157 8.87 -10.37 14.38
C LEU A 157 8.50 -10.56 12.90
N GLN A 158 7.60 -9.72 12.39
CA GLN A 158 7.24 -9.76 10.97
C GLN A 158 8.45 -9.44 10.06
N THR A 159 9.29 -8.47 10.43
CA THR A 159 10.49 -8.13 9.66
C THR A 159 11.50 -9.28 9.69
N SER A 160 11.70 -9.89 10.86
CA SER A 160 12.58 -11.03 11.07
C SER A 160 12.19 -12.20 10.16
N SER A 161 10.92 -12.60 10.18
CA SER A 161 10.44 -13.70 9.34
C SER A 161 10.58 -13.41 7.84
N LEU A 162 10.21 -12.21 7.36
CA LEU A 162 10.38 -11.86 5.94
C LEU A 162 11.83 -11.88 5.47
N LEU A 163 12.76 -11.43 6.32
CA LEU A 163 14.19 -11.43 6.00
C LEU A 163 14.77 -12.84 6.02
N SER A 164 14.36 -13.70 6.97
CA SER A 164 14.70 -15.12 6.96
C SER A 164 14.21 -15.81 5.69
N HIS A 165 12.99 -15.51 5.23
CA HIS A 165 12.46 -16.07 3.99
C HIS A 165 13.25 -15.64 2.74
N LEU A 166 13.79 -14.42 2.71
CA LEU A 166 14.71 -14.00 1.65
C LEU A 166 16.00 -14.85 1.63
N GLU A 167 16.55 -15.16 2.80
CA GLU A 167 17.74 -16.03 2.91
C GLU A 167 17.43 -17.47 2.51
N HIS A 168 16.34 -18.04 3.03
CA HIS A 168 15.95 -19.44 2.75
C HIS A 168 15.58 -19.64 1.28
N ALA A 169 15.00 -18.62 0.63
CA ALA A 169 14.76 -18.63 -0.81
C ALA A 169 16.04 -18.38 -1.65
N ASN A 170 17.21 -18.29 -1.01
CA ASN A 170 18.49 -17.99 -1.64
C ASN A 170 18.46 -16.70 -2.47
N LEU A 171 17.74 -15.66 -2.01
CA LEU A 171 17.63 -14.37 -2.69
C LEU A 171 18.68 -13.36 -2.20
N ILE A 172 19.33 -13.63 -1.06
CA ILE A 172 20.45 -12.81 -0.57
C ILE A 172 21.77 -13.28 -1.20
N LYS A 173 22.12 -12.68 -2.33
CA LYS A 173 23.37 -12.94 -3.07
C LYS A 173 24.18 -11.65 -3.25
N ASP A 174 25.47 -11.79 -3.52
CA ASP A 174 26.30 -10.67 -3.99
C ASP A 174 25.73 -10.09 -5.29
N ARG A 175 26.09 -8.83 -5.60
CA ARG A 175 25.71 -8.15 -6.84
C ARG A 175 24.18 -8.06 -7.03
N THR A 176 23.46 -7.84 -5.93
CA THR A 176 21.99 -7.82 -5.91
C THR A 176 21.46 -6.43 -5.57
N CYS A 177 20.47 -5.97 -6.33
CA CYS A 177 19.65 -4.82 -6.00
C CYS A 177 18.34 -5.28 -5.37
N PHE A 178 18.13 -4.89 -4.11
CA PHE A 178 16.89 -5.12 -3.38
C PHE A 178 15.97 -3.90 -3.54
N ILE A 179 14.76 -4.12 -3.99
CA ILE A 179 13.80 -3.06 -4.33
C ILE A 179 12.67 -3.11 -3.32
N GLU A 180 12.68 -2.20 -2.34
CA GLU A 180 11.62 -2.08 -1.34
C GLU A 180 10.50 -1.18 -1.86
N PHE A 181 9.36 -1.79 -2.19
CA PHE A 181 8.14 -1.06 -2.54
C PHE A 181 7.40 -0.62 -1.28
N GLY A 182 6.97 0.65 -1.25
CA GLY A 182 6.26 1.23 -0.10
C GLY A 182 7.14 1.31 1.14
N ALA A 183 8.39 1.75 0.95
CA ALA A 183 9.43 1.63 1.98
C ALA A 183 9.16 2.47 3.24
N GLY A 184 8.28 3.47 3.18
CA GLY A 184 7.88 4.30 4.30
C GLY A 184 9.08 4.90 5.04
N LYS A 185 9.22 4.53 6.32
CA LYS A 185 10.34 4.95 7.20
C LYS A 185 11.63 4.12 7.03
N GLY A 186 11.69 3.18 6.10
CA GLY A 186 12.87 2.36 5.80
C GLY A 186 13.24 1.36 6.91
N LYS A 187 12.25 0.84 7.64
CA LYS A 187 12.53 -0.10 8.76
C LYS A 187 12.93 -1.49 8.27
N LEU A 188 12.30 -1.99 7.21
CA LEU A 188 12.70 -3.26 6.59
C LEU A 188 14.08 -3.11 5.94
N THR A 189 14.28 -2.06 5.12
CA THR A 189 15.59 -1.66 4.60
C THR A 189 16.68 -1.62 5.67
N TYR A 190 16.42 -1.00 6.84
CA TYR A 190 17.44 -0.92 7.90
C TYR A 190 18.00 -2.29 8.25
N TRP A 191 17.12 -3.25 8.49
CA TRP A 191 17.50 -4.60 8.89
C TRP A 191 18.07 -5.42 7.74
N LEU A 192 17.53 -5.29 6.54
CA LEU A 192 18.13 -5.88 5.34
C LEU A 192 19.57 -5.39 5.17
N GLY A 193 19.81 -4.08 5.30
CA GLY A 193 21.14 -3.48 5.22
C GLY A 193 22.12 -4.04 6.24
N GLN A 194 21.66 -4.37 7.46
CA GLN A 194 22.51 -5.03 8.46
C GLN A 194 22.89 -6.46 8.06
N ILE A 195 21.97 -7.19 7.43
CA ILE A 195 22.17 -8.58 6.99
C ILE A 195 23.12 -8.63 5.78
N ILE A 196 23.00 -7.67 4.86
CA ILE A 196 23.77 -7.67 3.61
C ILE A 196 25.02 -6.79 3.66
N LYS A 197 25.39 -6.22 4.82
CA LYS A 197 26.51 -5.27 4.96
C LYS A 197 27.87 -5.84 4.49
N ASP A 198 28.04 -7.16 4.60
CA ASP A 198 29.25 -7.89 4.24
C ASP A 198 29.16 -8.52 2.83
N ARG A 199 28.04 -8.32 2.11
CA ARG A 199 27.85 -8.77 0.73
C ARG A 199 28.49 -7.80 -0.25
N LYS A 200 29.05 -8.34 -1.33
CA LYS A 200 29.76 -7.56 -2.34
C LYS A 200 28.78 -6.89 -3.28
N ASP A 201 29.00 -5.60 -3.56
CA ASP A 201 28.28 -4.81 -4.56
C ASP A 201 26.76 -4.96 -4.46
N CYS A 202 26.19 -4.68 -3.30
CA CYS A 202 24.74 -4.70 -3.12
C CYS A 202 24.15 -3.28 -3.10
N CYS A 203 22.92 -3.18 -3.60
CA CYS A 203 22.14 -1.94 -3.60
C CYS A 203 20.78 -2.16 -2.96
N ILE A 204 20.29 -1.16 -2.24
CA ILE A 204 18.90 -1.11 -1.77
C ILE A 204 18.24 0.12 -2.40
N LEU A 205 17.24 -0.12 -3.24
CA LEU A 205 16.38 0.90 -3.84
C LEU A 205 15.06 0.97 -3.06
N LEU A 206 14.77 2.13 -2.47
CA LEU A 206 13.54 2.40 -1.74
C LEU A 206 12.57 3.19 -2.61
N ILE A 207 11.35 2.68 -2.79
CA ILE A 207 10.28 3.36 -3.54
C ILE A 207 9.17 3.74 -2.57
N ASP A 208 8.84 5.03 -2.50
CA ASP A 208 7.68 5.51 -1.74
C ASP A 208 7.13 6.80 -2.33
N ARG A 209 5.80 6.92 -2.40
CA ARG A 209 5.12 8.16 -2.85
C ARG A 209 5.32 9.33 -1.87
N SER A 210 5.46 9.03 -0.59
CA SER A 210 5.41 9.97 0.52
C SER A 210 6.80 10.46 0.92
N SER A 211 6.91 11.74 1.27
CA SER A 211 8.14 12.33 1.82
C SER A 211 8.27 12.02 3.32
N HIS A 212 8.78 10.85 3.66
CA HIS A 212 9.10 10.52 5.06
C HIS A 212 10.41 11.17 5.51
N ARG A 213 10.59 11.43 6.81
CA ARG A 213 11.91 11.79 7.35
C ARG A 213 12.81 10.55 7.26
N HIS A 214 13.82 10.58 6.39
CA HIS A 214 14.72 9.47 6.00
C HIS A 214 15.67 9.00 7.13
N LYS A 215 15.15 8.87 8.36
CA LYS A 215 15.94 8.66 9.58
C LYS A 215 16.69 7.33 9.58
N SER A 216 16.07 6.27 9.06
CA SER A 216 16.67 4.92 8.98
C SER A 216 17.72 4.84 7.86
N ASP A 217 17.42 5.43 6.71
CA ASP A 217 18.34 5.55 5.57
C ASP A 217 19.61 6.30 5.99
N ASN A 218 19.45 7.44 6.66
CA ASN A 218 20.57 8.23 7.19
C ASN A 218 21.33 7.50 8.31
N LYS A 219 20.70 6.55 9.00
CA LYS A 219 21.38 5.71 9.98
C LYS A 219 22.30 4.73 9.25
N LEU A 220 21.79 3.97 8.28
CA LEU A 220 22.60 3.05 7.48
C LEU A 220 23.75 3.75 6.76
N ARG A 221 23.49 4.89 6.10
CA ARG A 221 24.55 5.65 5.39
C ARG A 221 25.69 6.10 6.32
N ARG A 222 25.41 6.35 7.60
CA ARG A 222 26.42 6.75 8.59
C ARG A 222 27.24 5.59 9.14
N GLU A 223 26.75 4.36 9.02
CA GLU A 223 27.42 3.16 9.52
C GLU A 223 28.59 2.69 8.62
N ARG A 224 29.02 3.51 7.63
CA ARG A 224 30.18 3.29 6.72
C ARG A 224 30.16 1.92 6.01
N SER A 225 28.98 1.42 5.68
CA SER A 225 28.82 0.22 4.86
C SER A 225 29.05 0.54 3.37
N PRO A 226 29.65 -0.38 2.57
CA PRO A 226 29.79 -0.20 1.12
C PRO A 226 28.45 -0.23 0.36
N LEU A 227 27.32 -0.40 1.06
CA LEU A 227 26.00 -0.52 0.47
C LEU A 227 25.54 0.79 -0.20
N VAL A 228 25.14 0.66 -1.47
CA VAL A 228 24.46 1.74 -2.19
C VAL A 228 23.01 1.79 -1.73
N ILE A 229 22.57 2.93 -1.19
CA ILE A 229 21.20 3.12 -0.69
C ILE A 229 20.57 4.31 -1.39
N GLU A 230 19.65 4.01 -2.29
CA GLU A 230 18.95 4.99 -3.11
C GLU A 230 17.47 5.03 -2.77
N ARG A 231 16.87 6.23 -2.77
CA ARG A 231 15.43 6.37 -2.55
C ARG A 231 14.83 7.20 -3.67
N ILE A 232 13.85 6.62 -4.36
CA ILE A 232 13.07 7.29 -5.37
C ILE A 232 11.69 7.61 -4.79
N ARG A 233 11.30 8.88 -4.93
CA ARG A 233 9.94 9.31 -4.65
C ARG A 233 9.09 9.15 -5.89
N ALA A 234 8.32 8.08 -5.96
CA ALA A 234 7.47 7.75 -7.09
C ALA A 234 6.16 7.10 -6.63
N ASP A 235 5.10 7.28 -7.41
CA ASP A 235 3.95 6.37 -7.35
C ASP A 235 4.32 5.09 -8.12
N ILE A 236 4.02 3.93 -7.55
CA ILE A 236 4.30 2.64 -8.20
C ILE A 236 3.49 2.53 -9.48
N ALA A 237 2.31 3.16 -9.56
CA ALA A 237 1.50 3.22 -10.78
C ALA A 237 2.26 3.79 -12.00
N ASP A 238 3.24 4.66 -11.75
CA ASP A 238 3.94 5.43 -12.77
C ASP A 238 5.41 4.99 -12.94
N LEU A 239 5.90 4.01 -12.16
CA LEU A 239 7.32 3.67 -12.14
C LEU A 239 7.71 2.69 -13.25
N LYS A 240 8.54 3.13 -14.20
CA LYS A 240 9.20 2.27 -15.18
C LYS A 240 10.56 1.82 -14.68
N LEU A 241 10.60 0.64 -14.07
CA LEU A 241 11.78 0.13 -13.36
C LEU A 241 13.01 -0.05 -14.26
N THR A 242 12.84 -0.43 -15.53
CA THR A 242 13.95 -0.63 -16.50
C THR A 242 14.77 0.65 -16.76
N ASP A 243 14.14 1.81 -16.56
CA ASP A 243 14.73 3.12 -16.85
C ASP A 243 15.39 3.75 -15.60
N VAL A 244 15.38 3.04 -14.46
CA VAL A 244 16.10 3.45 -13.25
C VAL A 244 17.58 3.08 -13.41
N THR A 245 18.43 4.07 -13.71
CA THR A 245 19.85 3.85 -14.04
C THR A 245 20.63 3.19 -12.90
N GLN A 246 20.31 3.52 -11.64
CA GLN A 246 21.03 3.04 -10.46
C GLN A 246 20.95 1.52 -10.27
N ILE A 247 19.92 0.86 -10.80
CA ILE A 247 19.75 -0.60 -10.62
C ILE A 247 20.31 -1.42 -11.79
N GLN A 248 20.73 -0.76 -12.88
CA GLN A 248 21.19 -1.44 -14.09
C GLN A 248 22.50 -2.21 -13.87
N ASN A 249 23.39 -1.67 -13.03
CA ASN A 249 24.70 -2.27 -12.74
C ASN A 249 24.63 -3.55 -11.88
N PHE A 250 23.47 -3.86 -11.31
CA PHE A 250 23.28 -5.03 -10.44
C PHE A 250 22.60 -6.15 -11.24
N PRO A 251 23.25 -7.28 -11.52
CA PRO A 251 22.67 -8.35 -12.33
C PRO A 251 21.41 -8.96 -11.72
N ASN A 252 21.29 -9.02 -10.40
CA ASN A 252 20.14 -9.62 -9.72
C ASN A 252 19.22 -8.54 -9.14
N LYS A 253 17.91 -8.66 -9.35
CA LYS A 253 16.90 -7.79 -8.76
C LYS A 253 15.95 -8.59 -7.89
N VAL A 254 15.74 -8.15 -6.65
CA VAL A 254 14.84 -8.80 -5.69
C VAL A 254 13.80 -7.81 -5.19
N GLY A 255 12.52 -8.10 -5.43
CA GLY A 255 11.42 -7.27 -4.95
C GLY A 255 11.05 -7.59 -3.50
N ILE A 256 10.94 -6.59 -2.64
CA ILE A 256 10.49 -6.79 -1.25
C ILE A 256 9.43 -5.77 -0.88
N ALA A 257 8.50 -6.16 -0.02
CA ALA A 257 7.59 -5.19 0.58
C ALA A 257 6.95 -5.71 1.86
N LYS A 258 6.65 -4.77 2.76
CA LYS A 258 5.92 -5.05 4.00
C LYS A 258 4.73 -4.13 4.15
N HIS A 259 3.55 -4.72 3.98
CA HIS A 259 2.23 -4.11 4.08
C HIS A 259 1.94 -3.02 3.06
N LEU A 260 2.09 -3.35 1.77
CA LEU A 260 1.56 -2.51 0.71
C LEU A 260 0.03 -2.44 0.80
N CYS A 261 -0.48 -1.22 0.84
CA CYS A 261 -1.91 -0.98 1.04
C CYS A 261 -2.65 -0.84 -0.29
N GLY A 262 -3.81 -1.51 -0.38
CA GLY A 262 -4.70 -1.42 -1.54
C GLY A 262 -4.06 -1.91 -2.83
N ALA A 263 -4.25 -1.16 -3.92
CA ALA A 263 -3.72 -1.47 -5.24
C ALA A 263 -2.17 -1.58 -5.30
N ALA A 264 -1.45 -1.04 -4.32
CA ALA A 264 0.01 -0.95 -4.37
C ALA A 264 0.71 -2.31 -4.47
N THR A 265 0.16 -3.37 -3.86
CA THR A 265 0.70 -4.73 -4.00
C THR A 265 0.65 -5.18 -5.45
N ASP A 266 -0.52 -5.05 -6.08
CA ASP A 266 -0.76 -5.48 -7.45
C ASP A 266 0.03 -4.64 -8.47
N LEU A 267 0.15 -3.33 -8.23
CA LEU A 267 1.02 -2.44 -9.00
C LEU A 267 2.51 -2.83 -8.89
N ALA A 268 2.98 -3.23 -7.71
CA ALA A 268 4.36 -3.66 -7.51
C ALA A 268 4.66 -5.00 -8.22
N LEU A 269 3.73 -5.95 -8.15
CA LEU A 269 3.83 -7.21 -8.90
C LEU A 269 3.86 -6.94 -10.41
N ASN A 270 2.97 -6.09 -10.91
CA ASN A 270 2.96 -5.71 -12.32
C ASN A 270 4.27 -5.03 -12.74
N CYS A 271 4.76 -4.07 -11.93
CA CYS A 271 6.04 -3.39 -12.16
C CYS A 271 7.22 -4.36 -12.28
N LEU A 272 7.32 -5.37 -11.40
CA LEU A 272 8.38 -6.37 -11.46
C LEU A 272 8.24 -7.29 -12.67
N VAL A 273 7.03 -7.75 -12.97
CA VAL A 273 6.78 -8.63 -14.13
C VAL A 273 7.06 -7.91 -15.44
N GLN A 274 6.57 -6.69 -15.62
CA GLN A 274 6.85 -5.87 -16.81
C GLN A 274 8.34 -5.65 -17.01
N ALA A 275 9.11 -5.44 -15.93
CA ALA A 275 10.55 -5.27 -16.01
C ALA A 275 11.28 -6.53 -16.50
N THR A 276 10.68 -7.71 -16.38
CA THR A 276 11.25 -8.96 -16.94
C THR A 276 10.85 -9.20 -18.41
N GLN A 277 9.85 -8.47 -18.91
CA GLN A 277 9.26 -8.68 -20.24
C GLN A 277 9.62 -7.57 -21.23
N THR A 278 9.87 -6.35 -20.73
CA THR A 278 10.15 -5.15 -21.54
C THR A 278 11.66 -4.95 -21.72
N GLU A 279 12.10 -4.60 -22.93
CA GLU A 279 13.51 -4.31 -23.18
C GLU A 279 13.92 -2.91 -22.66
N PRO A 280 15.10 -2.77 -22.02
CA PRO A 280 16.04 -3.84 -21.67
C PRO A 280 15.51 -4.68 -20.49
N LYS A 281 15.50 -6.01 -20.66
CA LYS A 281 14.97 -6.91 -19.61
C LYS A 281 15.83 -6.88 -18.36
N LEU A 282 15.17 -6.74 -17.20
CA LEU A 282 15.80 -6.93 -15.91
C LEU A 282 15.67 -8.39 -15.48
N ASN A 283 16.77 -8.95 -14.99
CA ASN A 283 16.77 -10.23 -14.29
C ASN A 283 16.23 -10.06 -12.85
N VAL A 284 14.91 -10.15 -12.71
CA VAL A 284 14.23 -10.23 -11.41
C VAL A 284 14.30 -11.68 -10.93
N THR A 285 15.21 -11.96 -10.01
CA THR A 285 15.50 -13.32 -9.51
C THR A 285 14.46 -13.80 -8.51
N GLY A 286 13.72 -12.88 -7.88
CA GLY A 286 12.61 -13.24 -7.01
C GLY A 286 12.01 -12.08 -6.25
N LEU A 287 11.04 -12.39 -5.39
CA LEU A 287 10.40 -11.45 -4.50
C LEU A 287 9.90 -12.10 -3.21
N VAL A 288 9.81 -11.30 -2.16
CA VAL A 288 9.15 -11.65 -0.89
C VAL A 288 8.27 -10.48 -0.47
N ILE A 289 6.94 -10.66 -0.54
CA ILE A 289 5.97 -9.59 -0.30
C ILE A 289 4.93 -10.05 0.72
N ALA A 290 4.86 -9.35 1.85
CA ALA A 290 3.76 -9.51 2.81
C ALA A 290 2.48 -8.85 2.27
N LEU A 291 1.38 -9.61 2.28
CA LEU A 291 0.12 -9.23 1.67
C LEU A 291 -0.82 -8.68 2.73
N CYS A 292 -1.46 -7.54 2.45
CA CYS A 292 -2.40 -6.93 3.38
C CYS A 292 -3.44 -6.06 2.66
N CYS A 293 -4.43 -5.57 3.42
CA CYS A 293 -5.33 -4.50 2.98
C CYS A 293 -6.15 -4.82 1.73
N HIS A 294 -6.60 -6.07 1.60
CA HIS A 294 -7.44 -6.54 0.48
C HIS A 294 -8.72 -5.73 0.29
N HIS A 295 -9.27 -5.18 1.38
CA HIS A 295 -10.45 -4.32 1.34
C HIS A 295 -10.23 -2.98 0.59
N LYS A 296 -8.98 -2.62 0.29
CA LYS A 296 -8.61 -1.43 -0.51
C LYS A 296 -8.13 -1.80 -1.92
N CYS A 297 -8.24 -3.06 -2.32
CA CYS A 297 -7.88 -3.45 -3.68
C CYS A 297 -8.86 -2.86 -4.68
N GLU A 298 -8.37 -2.59 -5.88
CA GLU A 298 -9.15 -2.06 -6.98
C GLU A 298 -9.06 -3.04 -8.15
N TYR A 299 -10.21 -3.36 -8.76
CA TYR A 299 -10.26 -4.36 -9.83
C TYR A 299 -9.33 -4.00 -10.98
N ALA A 300 -9.30 -2.72 -11.40
CA ALA A 300 -8.45 -2.23 -12.47
C ALA A 300 -6.98 -2.60 -12.26
N SER A 301 -6.45 -2.43 -11.04
CA SER A 301 -5.04 -2.74 -10.73
C SER A 301 -4.79 -4.19 -10.33
N TYR A 302 -5.81 -4.93 -9.89
CA TYR A 302 -5.66 -6.31 -9.41
C TYR A 302 -5.08 -7.22 -10.50
N VAL A 303 -4.02 -7.98 -10.20
CA VAL A 303 -3.33 -8.78 -11.23
C VAL A 303 -3.96 -10.16 -11.46
N GLY A 304 -4.66 -10.71 -10.47
CA GLY A 304 -5.24 -12.06 -10.52
C GLY A 304 -6.61 -12.16 -11.19
N LYS A 305 -6.92 -11.28 -12.16
CA LYS A 305 -8.27 -11.22 -12.80
C LYS A 305 -8.64 -12.55 -13.47
N GLU A 306 -7.69 -13.13 -14.20
CA GLU A 306 -7.90 -14.39 -14.93
C GLU A 306 -8.30 -15.52 -13.99
N PHE A 307 -7.62 -15.65 -12.85
CA PHE A 307 -7.98 -16.62 -11.82
C PHE A 307 -9.41 -16.38 -11.27
N LEU A 308 -9.78 -15.14 -10.96
CA LEU A 308 -11.13 -14.84 -10.48
C LEU A 308 -12.21 -15.14 -11.53
N ASN A 309 -11.94 -14.86 -12.81
CA ASN A 309 -12.84 -15.20 -13.90
C ASN A 309 -13.04 -16.71 -14.00
N GLN A 310 -11.97 -17.50 -13.87
CA GLN A 310 -12.03 -18.97 -13.84
C GLN A 310 -12.80 -19.52 -12.62
N CYS A 311 -12.76 -18.80 -11.50
CA CYS A 311 -13.61 -19.09 -10.34
C CYS A 311 -15.08 -18.66 -10.51
N GLY A 312 -15.44 -18.04 -11.64
CA GLY A 312 -16.81 -17.59 -11.93
C GLY A 312 -17.18 -16.24 -11.32
N PHE A 313 -16.20 -15.44 -10.88
CA PHE A 313 -16.45 -14.09 -10.40
C PHE A 313 -16.49 -13.09 -11.55
N ALA A 314 -17.52 -12.25 -11.57
CA ALA A 314 -17.63 -11.14 -12.51
C ALA A 314 -16.87 -9.90 -12.00
N PRO A 315 -16.44 -8.98 -12.89
CA PRO A 315 -15.75 -7.74 -12.49
C PRO A 315 -16.46 -6.92 -11.42
N ASN A 316 -17.79 -6.79 -11.51
CA ASN A 316 -18.62 -6.04 -10.57
C ASN A 316 -18.74 -6.72 -9.20
N GLU A 317 -18.49 -8.02 -9.09
CA GLU A 317 -18.47 -8.75 -7.81
C GLU A 317 -17.17 -8.51 -7.02
N PHE A 318 -16.13 -7.95 -7.66
CA PHE A 318 -14.84 -7.72 -6.99
C PHE A 318 -14.93 -6.75 -5.80
N THR A 319 -15.78 -5.73 -5.88
CA THR A 319 -16.00 -4.79 -4.75
C THR A 319 -16.71 -5.48 -3.59
N VAL A 320 -17.56 -6.46 -3.88
CA VAL A 320 -18.21 -7.33 -2.89
C VAL A 320 -17.17 -8.21 -2.22
N LEU A 321 -16.26 -8.84 -2.99
CA LEU A 321 -15.12 -9.59 -2.46
C LEU A 321 -14.29 -8.72 -1.51
N CYS A 322 -13.86 -7.52 -1.94
CA CYS A 322 -13.08 -6.62 -1.08
C CYS A 322 -13.81 -6.27 0.23
N SER A 323 -15.13 -6.05 0.16
CA SER A 323 -15.96 -5.75 1.33
C SER A 323 -16.10 -6.94 2.28
N ILE A 324 -16.31 -8.15 1.74
CA ILE A 324 -16.36 -9.38 2.55
C ILE A 324 -14.98 -9.69 3.15
N GLY A 325 -13.90 -9.47 2.39
CA GLY A 325 -12.52 -9.64 2.86
C GLY A 325 -12.18 -8.77 4.07
N SER A 326 -12.89 -7.64 4.27
CA SER A 326 -12.71 -6.82 5.46
C SER A 326 -13.16 -7.52 6.75
N TRP A 327 -14.10 -8.49 6.66
CA TRP A 327 -14.64 -9.22 7.81
C TRP A 327 -13.56 -9.98 8.58
N ALA A 328 -12.48 -10.41 7.92
CA ALA A 328 -11.34 -11.07 8.57
C ALA A 328 -10.51 -10.14 9.49
N THR A 329 -10.74 -8.84 9.44
CA THR A 329 -10.00 -7.83 10.22
C THR A 329 -10.89 -6.88 11.02
N CYS A 330 -12.19 -6.93 10.79
CA CYS A 330 -13.17 -6.24 11.62
C CYS A 330 -13.32 -7.08 12.90
N GLY A 331 -12.58 -6.75 13.96
CA GLY A 331 -12.74 -7.39 15.26
C GLY A 331 -14.21 -7.36 15.73
N PRO A 332 -14.60 -8.21 16.69
CA PRO A 332 -15.99 -8.34 17.12
C PRO A 332 -16.55 -6.96 17.49
N SER A 333 -17.54 -6.51 16.71
CA SER A 333 -18.22 -5.24 16.97
C SER A 333 -19.06 -5.41 18.24
N LEU A 334 -18.49 -5.10 19.41
CA LEU A 334 -19.20 -5.12 20.71
C LEU A 334 -20.55 -4.38 20.63
N ASN A 335 -20.66 -3.33 19.80
CA ASN A 335 -21.89 -2.55 19.65
C ASN A 335 -23.06 -3.28 18.94
N LYS A 336 -22.84 -4.44 18.32
CA LYS A 336 -23.91 -5.20 17.64
C LYS A 336 -24.41 -6.41 18.45
N GLN A 337 -23.63 -6.88 19.42
CA GLN A 337 -24.05 -7.97 20.32
C GLN A 337 -25.26 -7.59 21.18
N ILE A 338 -25.40 -6.31 21.56
CA ILE A 338 -26.51 -5.84 22.41
C ILE A 338 -27.86 -5.83 21.66
N LYS A 339 -27.89 -5.71 20.32
CA LYS A 339 -29.15 -5.64 19.55
C LYS A 339 -29.70 -7.00 19.11
N ASN A 340 -28.88 -8.05 19.06
CA ASN A 340 -29.31 -9.36 18.56
C ASN A 340 -29.89 -10.31 19.63
N LEU A 341 -29.97 -9.87 20.89
CA LEU A 341 -30.55 -10.68 21.98
C LEU A 341 -32.09 -10.76 21.96
N HIS A 342 -32.79 -10.02 21.09
CA HIS A 342 -34.26 -9.92 21.12
C HIS A 342 -35.04 -10.47 19.91
N SER A 343 -34.45 -11.26 19.01
CA SER A 343 -35.25 -11.94 17.98
C SER A 343 -34.65 -13.28 17.58
N LYS A 344 -35.01 -14.33 18.32
CA LYS A 344 -34.97 -15.71 17.81
C LYS A 344 -36.40 -16.10 17.47
N ASN A 345 -36.70 -16.24 16.19
CA ASN A 345 -37.76 -17.12 15.70
C ASN A 345 -37.09 -18.05 14.68
N ASP A 346 -37.16 -19.35 14.97
CA ASP A 346 -36.63 -20.43 14.13
C ASP A 346 -37.57 -20.67 12.94
N SER A 347 -37.00 -20.59 11.75
CA SER A 347 -37.56 -21.23 10.55
C SER A 347 -36.39 -21.75 9.71
N GLU A 348 -36.29 -23.07 9.58
CA GLU A 348 -35.32 -23.75 8.72
C GLU A 348 -35.59 -23.41 7.25
N ASP A 349 -34.78 -22.51 6.70
CA ASP A 349 -34.62 -22.33 5.26
C ASP A 349 -33.10 -22.33 5.01
N THR A 350 -32.61 -23.29 4.24
CA THR A 350 -31.19 -23.63 4.06
C THR A 350 -30.40 -22.61 3.21
N ARG A 351 -30.91 -21.38 3.07
CA ARG A 351 -30.26 -20.26 2.38
C ARG A 351 -29.56 -19.38 3.41
N THR A 352 -28.27 -19.14 3.21
CA THR A 352 -27.40 -18.41 4.12
C THR A 352 -27.84 -16.93 4.20
N ASN A 353 -28.74 -16.59 5.14
CA ASN A 353 -29.17 -15.23 5.35
C ASN A 353 -27.99 -14.40 5.87
N VAL A 354 -27.58 -13.35 5.14
CA VAL A 354 -26.34 -12.62 5.45
C VAL A 354 -26.46 -11.86 6.79
N LYS A 355 -27.70 -11.59 7.22
CA LYS A 355 -27.98 -10.96 8.52
C LYS A 355 -27.88 -11.94 9.70
N THR A 356 -27.90 -13.24 9.45
CA THR A 356 -27.80 -14.28 10.50
C THR A 356 -26.39 -14.82 10.68
N LEU A 357 -25.43 -14.47 9.81
CA LEU A 357 -24.04 -14.87 9.96
C LEU A 357 -23.44 -14.36 11.29
N THR A 358 -22.93 -15.30 12.07
CA THR A 358 -22.17 -15.03 13.29
C THR A 358 -20.88 -14.26 12.98
N PRO A 359 -20.32 -13.51 13.96
CA PRO A 359 -19.02 -12.87 13.80
C PRO A 359 -17.93 -13.85 13.33
N GLU A 360 -17.92 -15.07 13.85
CA GLU A 360 -16.95 -16.12 13.56
C GLU A 360 -17.07 -16.63 12.11
N GLU A 361 -18.29 -16.83 11.62
CA GLU A 361 -18.53 -17.19 10.20
C GLU A 361 -18.09 -16.07 9.27
N ARG A 362 -18.40 -14.81 9.61
CA ARG A 362 -17.97 -13.65 8.82
C ARG A 362 -16.47 -13.55 8.75
N GLU A 363 -15.78 -13.74 9.88
CA GLU A 363 -14.32 -13.78 9.91
C GLU A 363 -13.77 -14.88 9.00
N THR A 364 -14.35 -16.09 9.10
CA THR A 364 -13.96 -17.24 8.28
C THR A 364 -14.14 -16.98 6.79
N ILE A 365 -15.30 -16.48 6.36
CA ILE A 365 -15.55 -16.14 4.95
C ILE A 365 -14.60 -15.02 4.49
N GLY A 366 -14.36 -14.02 5.34
CA GLY A 366 -13.39 -12.96 5.06
C GLY A 366 -11.98 -13.51 4.82
N ARG A 367 -11.55 -14.52 5.60
CA ARG A 367 -10.24 -15.17 5.43
C ARG A 367 -10.19 -15.93 4.10
N LYS A 368 -11.26 -16.64 3.72
CA LYS A 368 -11.37 -17.31 2.40
C LYS A 368 -11.18 -16.32 1.26
N VAL A 369 -11.83 -15.16 1.31
CA VAL A 369 -11.66 -14.12 0.28
C VAL A 369 -10.21 -13.65 0.18
N LYS A 370 -9.55 -13.39 1.32
CA LYS A 370 -8.14 -13.01 1.33
C LYS A 370 -7.25 -14.07 0.69
N SER A 371 -7.49 -15.34 0.97
CA SER A 371 -6.77 -16.46 0.35
C SER A 371 -7.00 -16.51 -1.16
N LEU A 372 -8.23 -16.35 -1.64
CA LEU A 372 -8.54 -16.30 -3.07
C LEU A 372 -7.80 -15.15 -3.78
N LEU A 373 -7.84 -13.95 -3.19
CA LEU A 373 -7.16 -12.79 -3.77
C LEU A 373 -5.64 -12.97 -3.79
N ASN A 374 -5.07 -13.60 -2.76
CA ASN A 374 -3.64 -13.93 -2.70
C ASN A 374 -3.27 -15.03 -3.70
N TRP A 375 -4.13 -16.03 -3.87
CA TRP A 375 -3.91 -17.09 -4.84
C TRP A 375 -3.90 -16.55 -6.28
N GLY A 376 -4.82 -15.65 -6.62
CA GLY A 376 -4.79 -15.00 -7.94
C GLY A 376 -3.50 -14.21 -8.21
N ARG A 377 -2.89 -13.60 -7.19
CA ARG A 377 -1.56 -12.96 -7.31
C ARG A 377 -0.45 -13.97 -7.54
N LEU A 378 -0.53 -15.13 -6.89
CA LEU A 378 0.40 -16.23 -7.06
C LEU A 378 0.30 -16.83 -8.48
N GLU A 379 -0.92 -17.05 -8.99
CA GLU A 379 -1.14 -17.54 -10.37
C GLU A 379 -0.64 -16.54 -11.42
N TYR A 380 -0.82 -15.23 -11.19
CA TYR A 380 -0.23 -14.20 -12.03
C TYR A 380 1.30 -14.25 -12.08
N LEU A 381 1.97 -14.52 -10.95
CA LEU A 381 3.42 -14.66 -10.93
C LEU A 381 3.88 -15.96 -11.60
N LYS A 382 3.15 -17.06 -11.43
CA LYS A 382 3.42 -18.32 -12.13
C LYS A 382 3.34 -18.16 -13.64
N SER A 383 2.32 -17.46 -14.15
CA SER A 383 2.20 -17.20 -15.59
C SER A 383 3.33 -16.32 -16.13
N ALA A 384 3.96 -15.51 -15.28
CA ALA A 384 5.17 -14.75 -15.58
C ALA A 384 6.49 -15.56 -15.42
N GLY A 385 6.39 -16.87 -15.18
CA GLY A 385 7.52 -17.80 -15.11
C GLY A 385 8.21 -17.88 -13.75
N PHE A 386 7.57 -17.43 -12.67
CA PHE A 386 8.10 -17.60 -11.32
C PHE A 386 7.62 -18.92 -10.70
N GLN A 387 8.48 -19.56 -9.91
CA GLN A 387 8.06 -20.53 -8.91
C GLN A 387 7.57 -19.80 -7.67
N CYS A 388 6.40 -20.14 -7.15
CA CYS A 388 5.73 -19.34 -6.12
C CYS A 388 5.21 -20.21 -4.99
N ASN A 389 5.39 -19.71 -3.77
CA ASN A 389 4.81 -20.25 -2.54
C ASN A 389 4.01 -19.15 -1.84
N LEU A 390 2.81 -19.50 -1.40
CA LEU A 390 1.98 -18.67 -0.55
C LEU A 390 1.97 -19.29 0.84
N ILE A 391 2.45 -18.57 1.85
CA ILE A 391 2.69 -19.11 3.19
C ILE A 391 2.14 -18.19 4.28
N TYR A 392 1.87 -18.74 5.46
CA TYR A 392 1.70 -17.94 6.68
C TYR A 392 3.07 -17.66 7.30
N TYR A 393 3.57 -16.42 7.15
CA TYR A 393 4.91 -16.02 7.61
C TYR A 393 4.93 -15.54 9.07
N THR A 394 3.76 -15.31 9.66
CA THR A 394 3.61 -14.92 11.06
C THR A 394 2.29 -15.45 11.61
N THR A 395 2.13 -15.42 12.92
CA THR A 395 0.93 -15.89 13.61
C THR A 395 -0.14 -14.80 13.69
N THR A 396 -1.39 -15.21 13.90
CA THR A 396 -2.56 -14.30 13.93
C THR A 396 -2.54 -13.34 15.12
N ASP A 397 -1.89 -13.70 16.24
CA ASP A 397 -1.70 -12.80 17.39
C ASP A 397 -0.73 -11.64 17.07
N ILE A 398 0.20 -11.86 16.14
CA ILE A 398 1.15 -10.84 15.67
C ILE A 398 0.51 -9.97 14.60
N SER A 399 -0.17 -10.56 13.62
CA SER A 399 -0.85 -9.85 12.54
C SER A 399 -2.03 -10.66 12.03
N LEU A 400 -3.18 -10.01 11.81
CA LEU A 400 -4.29 -10.63 11.06
C LEU A 400 -4.00 -10.69 9.55
N GLU A 401 -3.01 -9.92 9.08
CA GLU A 401 -2.47 -9.94 7.73
C GLU A 401 -1.13 -10.68 7.76
N ASN A 402 -1.21 -12.01 7.73
CA ASN A 402 -0.10 -12.89 8.06
C ASN A 402 0.38 -13.79 6.92
N MET A 403 -0.09 -13.54 5.70
CA MET A 403 0.39 -14.26 4.52
C MET A 403 1.45 -13.45 3.76
N CYS A 404 2.42 -14.14 3.17
CA CYS A 404 3.33 -13.56 2.19
C CYS A 404 3.46 -14.47 0.96
N ILE A 405 3.79 -13.87 -0.17
CA ILE A 405 4.25 -14.60 -1.36
C ILE A 405 5.77 -14.59 -1.36
N ILE A 406 6.34 -15.76 -1.55
CA ILE A 406 7.74 -15.97 -1.91
C ILE A 406 7.75 -16.45 -3.35
N ALA A 407 8.47 -15.77 -4.23
CA ALA A 407 8.60 -16.19 -5.62
C ALA A 407 10.04 -16.10 -6.09
N THR A 408 10.48 -17.08 -6.88
CA THR A 408 11.85 -17.19 -7.41
C THR A 408 11.83 -17.53 -8.89
N LYS A 409 12.83 -17.08 -9.64
CA LYS A 409 13.14 -17.60 -10.99
C LYS A 409 14.32 -18.55 -10.89
N ILE A 410 14.18 -19.72 -11.52
CA ILE A 410 15.28 -20.69 -11.68
C ILE A 410 16.23 -20.17 -12.75
#